data_AF-A0A7L1M1I2-F1
#
_entry.id   AF-A0A7L1M1I2-F1
#
_cell.length_a   1.000
_cell.length_b   1.000
_cell.length_c   1.000
_cell.angle_alpha   90.00
_cell.angle_beta   90.00
_cell.angle_gamma   90.00
#
_symmetry.space_group_name_H-M   'P 1'
#
loop_
_entity.id
_entity.type
_entity.pdbx_description
1 polymer ?
#
loop_
_entity_poly.entity_id
_entity_poly.type
_entity_poly.pdbx_seq_one_letter_code
_entity_poly.pdbx_strand_id
1 'polypeptide(L)'
;VAPPQDLRITDPGLLGPLDVEWKPPPHVQTFNECSVKYKFEYRSTGDRDWKVIFTRKLKFRVGFDLSRTAEVRLQTLLKGRCTDDVEVQSDWIYATFQIPPQGELESEVQNFHCIYHDWEYLKCTWQPGLLTPRGVHYGLYYWYKGLEHALQCEHYIQQQGINMGCVLQNLSQAEYQDLNICVNGSAAATLLRPLYTTLRLHNLAKPSAPEQLVLSVSAAQELLVAWSPPGGRVPAHCLEYEVQVAEDAGEAAAAWAFVSTQTETALTISRANRSHVSCVRVRGRTNIFCADQGFWSEWTQDCFSVPRKEDKQLFILIPVILSLSISLIIFMLIGQCKKRSPAGKPLHAPVGY
;
A
#
# COMPACT_ATOMS: atom_id res chain seq x y z
N VAL A 1 39.21 31.54 14.51
CA VAL A 1 39.33 30.25 15.22
C VAL A 1 39.87 29.19 14.25
N ALA A 2 40.67 28.23 14.71
CA ALA A 2 41.22 27.20 13.84
C ALA A 2 40.18 26.12 13.46
N PRO A 3 40.30 25.47 12.30
CA PRO A 3 39.43 24.36 11.92
C PRO A 3 39.70 23.10 12.77
N PRO A 4 38.77 22.14 12.79
CA PRO A 4 38.98 20.84 13.42
C PRO A 4 40.11 20.05 12.73
N GLN A 5 40.57 18.98 13.35
CA GLN A 5 41.67 18.15 12.85
C GLN A 5 41.19 16.72 12.59
N ASP A 6 41.95 15.96 11.78
CA ASP A 6 41.75 14.52 11.56
C ASP A 6 40.31 14.11 11.24
N LEU A 7 39.61 14.85 10.37
CA LEU A 7 38.28 14.46 9.89
C LEU A 7 38.37 13.18 9.08
N ARG A 8 37.66 12.14 9.53
CA ARG A 8 37.69 10.80 8.95
C ARG A 8 36.28 10.24 8.82
N ILE A 9 36.09 9.44 7.77
CA ILE A 9 34.89 8.66 7.52
C ILE A 9 35.29 7.18 7.51
N THR A 10 34.60 6.36 8.27
CA THR A 10 34.85 4.91 8.36
C THR A 10 33.55 4.15 8.19
N ASP A 11 33.58 3.07 7.41
CA ASP A 11 32.44 2.17 7.23
C ASP A 11 32.44 1.06 8.31
N PRO A 12 31.46 1.05 9.22
CA PRO A 12 31.31 -0.01 10.22
C PRO A 12 30.72 -1.31 9.66
N GLY A 13 30.44 -1.41 8.35
CA GLY A 13 29.82 -2.58 7.72
C GLY A 13 28.30 -2.64 7.91
N LEU A 14 27.65 -1.49 8.10
CA LEU A 14 26.21 -1.40 8.43
C LEU A 14 25.32 -1.05 7.23
N LEU A 15 25.86 -1.20 6.01
CA LEU A 15 25.15 -1.11 4.73
C LEU A 15 24.52 0.26 4.40
N GLY A 16 24.93 1.33 5.10
CA GLY A 16 24.40 2.68 4.88
C GLY A 16 25.00 3.70 5.84
N PRO A 17 24.89 3.48 7.17
CA PRO A 17 25.48 4.37 8.16
C PRO A 17 27.00 4.32 8.16
N LEU A 18 27.63 5.49 8.09
CA LEU A 18 29.07 5.68 8.23
C LEU A 18 29.39 6.40 9.54
N ASP A 19 30.53 6.04 10.14
CA ASP A 19 31.10 6.74 11.29
C ASP A 19 31.93 7.91 10.80
N VAL A 20 31.60 9.12 11.25
CA VAL A 20 32.33 10.35 10.97
C VAL A 20 32.91 10.87 12.28
N GLU A 21 34.22 11.03 12.33
CA GLU A 21 34.95 11.45 13.53
C GLU A 21 36.01 12.50 13.22
N TRP A 22 36.28 13.37 14.20
CA TRP A 22 37.28 14.42 14.10
C TRP A 22 37.88 14.74 15.47
N LYS A 23 39.02 15.42 15.46
CA LYS A 23 39.66 15.97 16.65
C LYS A 23 39.35 17.46 16.79
N PRO A 24 39.36 17.99 18.03
CA PRO A 24 39.22 19.41 18.26
C PRO A 24 40.31 20.24 17.55
N PRO A 25 40.07 21.53 17.30
CA PRO A 25 41.09 22.44 16.80
C PRO A 25 42.33 22.49 17.69
N PRO A 26 43.50 22.88 17.17
CA PRO A 26 44.67 23.11 18.01
C PRO A 26 44.37 24.21 19.04
N HIS A 27 44.96 24.08 20.23
CA HIS A 27 44.84 25.07 21.32
C HIS A 27 43.40 25.29 21.86
N VAL A 28 42.54 24.25 21.89
CA VAL A 28 41.18 24.38 22.47
C VAL A 28 41.18 24.85 23.94
N GLN A 29 42.20 24.48 24.71
CA GLN A 29 42.33 24.83 26.14
C GLN A 29 42.44 26.34 26.40
N THR A 30 42.78 27.12 25.37
CA THR A 30 42.86 28.58 25.44
C THR A 30 41.48 29.26 25.38
N PHE A 31 40.41 28.51 25.06
CA PHE A 31 39.06 29.04 24.92
C PHE A 31 38.16 28.77 26.13
N ASN A 32 38.71 28.78 27.36
CA ASN A 32 37.93 28.51 28.58
C ASN A 32 36.75 29.49 28.77
N GLU A 33 36.81 30.68 28.17
CA GLU A 33 35.75 31.70 28.22
C GLU A 33 34.76 31.64 27.04
N CYS A 34 34.89 30.62 26.18
CA CYS A 34 34.10 30.47 24.96
C CYS A 34 33.55 29.06 24.79
N SER A 35 32.35 28.97 24.22
CA SER A 35 31.75 27.70 23.83
C SER A 35 32.26 27.31 22.44
N VAL A 36 33.02 26.23 22.34
CA VAL A 36 33.34 25.57 21.07
C VAL A 36 32.17 24.69 20.65
N LYS A 37 31.70 24.87 19.43
CA LYS A 37 30.73 24.01 18.73
C LYS A 37 31.26 23.69 17.33
N TYR A 38 30.63 22.73 16.68
CA TYR A 38 30.91 22.35 15.31
C TYR A 38 29.64 22.44 14.48
N LYS A 39 29.78 22.98 13.28
CA LYS A 39 28.77 22.88 12.22
C LYS A 39 29.19 21.73 11.31
N PHE A 40 28.50 20.61 11.46
CA PHE A 40 28.73 19.39 10.70
C PHE A 40 27.67 19.29 9.61
N GLU A 41 28.10 19.21 8.36
CA GLU A 41 27.20 19.02 7.22
C GLU A 41 27.58 17.78 6.43
N TYR A 42 26.57 17.02 6.00
CA TYR A 42 26.77 15.80 5.22
C TYR A 42 25.68 15.60 4.17
N ARG A 43 26.02 14.92 3.08
CA ARG A 43 25.09 14.47 2.02
C ARG A 43 25.68 13.32 1.21
N SER A 44 24.83 12.64 0.44
CA SER A 44 25.29 11.79 -0.66
C SER A 44 25.34 12.63 -1.94
N THR A 45 26.27 12.36 -2.86
CA THR A 45 26.37 13.13 -4.11
C THR A 45 25.06 13.14 -4.88
N GLY A 46 24.62 14.32 -5.34
CA GLY A 46 23.32 14.47 -6.04
C GLY A 46 22.12 14.74 -5.13
N ASP A 47 22.27 14.66 -3.80
CA ASP A 47 21.27 15.21 -2.88
C ASP A 47 21.17 16.73 -3.07
N ARG A 48 19.94 17.27 -3.04
CA ARG A 48 19.67 18.71 -3.25
C ARG A 48 20.26 19.56 -2.12
N ASP A 49 20.06 19.11 -0.89
CA ASP A 49 20.38 19.88 0.31
C ASP A 49 21.38 19.14 1.20
N TRP A 50 22.20 19.91 1.91
CA TRP A 50 23.06 19.41 2.97
C TRP A 50 22.27 19.19 4.24
N LYS A 51 22.43 18.04 4.89
CA LYS A 51 21.93 17.83 6.25
C LYS A 51 22.89 18.49 7.23
N VAL A 52 22.38 19.33 8.13
CA VAL A 52 23.20 20.16 9.03
C VAL A 52 22.97 19.77 10.48
N ILE A 53 24.06 19.61 11.24
CA ILE A 53 24.07 19.30 12.67
C ILE A 53 24.99 20.30 13.38
N PHE A 54 24.47 20.97 14.41
CA PHE A 54 25.26 21.76 15.34
C PHE A 54 25.53 20.95 16.61
N THR A 55 26.79 20.83 17.00
CA THR A 55 27.15 19.91 18.09
C THR A 55 28.44 20.25 18.82
N ARG A 56 28.62 19.67 20.00
CA ARG A 56 29.89 19.63 20.74
C ARG A 56 30.56 18.25 20.70
N LYS A 57 29.85 17.23 20.18
CA LYS A 57 30.39 15.88 20.03
C LYS A 57 31.46 15.87 18.93
N LEU A 58 32.33 14.86 18.99
CA LEU A 58 33.46 14.67 18.06
C LEU A 58 33.29 13.46 17.14
N LYS A 59 32.19 12.74 17.30
CA LYS A 59 31.86 11.55 16.51
C LYS A 59 30.36 11.46 16.29
N PHE A 60 29.99 11.10 15.07
CA PHE A 60 28.62 10.83 14.64
C PHE A 60 28.55 9.57 13.79
N ARG A 61 27.42 8.87 13.87
CA ARG A 61 27.02 7.88 12.88
C ARG A 61 25.83 8.44 12.12
N VAL A 62 25.98 8.58 10.80
CA VAL A 62 24.93 9.15 9.93
C VAL A 62 24.76 8.30 8.67
N GLY A 63 23.52 8.23 8.17
CA GLY A 63 23.16 7.42 7.00
C GLY A 63 23.52 8.09 5.67
N PHE A 64 24.11 7.30 4.77
CA PHE A 64 24.40 7.67 3.38
C PHE A 64 23.85 6.62 2.42
N ASP A 65 23.68 7.03 1.17
CA ASP A 65 23.47 6.12 0.06
C ASP A 65 24.83 5.64 -0.45
N LEU A 66 25.18 4.39 -0.13
CA LEU A 66 26.49 3.81 -0.46
C LEU A 66 26.69 3.51 -1.96
N SER A 67 25.64 3.65 -2.78
CA SER A 67 25.78 3.62 -4.25
C SER A 67 26.44 4.91 -4.78
N ARG A 68 26.46 5.96 -3.96
CA ARG A 68 26.96 7.30 -4.27
C ARG A 68 28.14 7.67 -3.36
N THR A 69 28.81 8.77 -3.67
CA THR A 69 29.91 9.27 -2.84
C THR A 69 29.32 9.99 -1.63
N ALA A 70 29.73 9.61 -0.43
CA ALA A 70 29.44 10.34 0.79
C ALA A 70 30.35 11.57 0.88
N GLU A 71 29.75 12.74 1.09
CA GLU A 71 30.46 14.01 1.26
C GLU A 71 30.18 14.58 2.64
N VAL A 72 31.23 14.99 3.34
CA VAL A 72 31.11 15.70 4.62
C VAL A 72 31.94 16.97 4.61
N ARG A 73 31.42 18.01 5.27
CA ARG A 73 32.16 19.22 5.58
C ARG A 73 31.93 19.64 7.02
N LEU A 74 32.98 20.17 7.64
CA LEU A 74 32.98 20.53 9.05
C LEU A 74 33.67 21.87 9.26
N GLN A 75 33.11 22.71 10.12
CA GLN A 75 33.78 23.93 10.61
C GLN A 75 33.58 24.10 12.11
N THR A 76 34.55 24.75 12.76
CA THR A 76 34.45 25.18 14.16
C THR A 76 33.61 26.45 14.24
N LEU A 77 32.72 26.50 15.23
CA LEU A 77 32.01 27.69 15.66
C LEU A 77 32.46 28.04 17.08
N LEU A 78 32.88 29.28 17.28
CA LEU A 78 33.32 29.80 18.57
C LEU A 78 32.46 31.01 18.93
N LYS A 79 31.86 30.98 20.13
CA LYS A 79 31.10 32.10 20.67
C LYS A 79 31.29 32.22 22.17
N GLY A 80 31.53 33.42 22.65
CA GLY A 80 31.57 33.76 24.07
C GLY A 80 32.36 35.03 24.31
N ARG A 81 32.87 35.22 25.54
CA ARG A 81 33.58 36.44 25.92
C ARG A 81 34.88 36.64 25.16
N CYS A 82 35.56 35.55 24.79
CA CYS A 82 36.78 35.61 23.98
C CYS A 82 36.54 36.10 22.53
N THR A 83 35.28 36.24 22.10
CA THR A 83 34.90 36.75 20.79
C THR A 83 33.96 37.96 20.88
N ASP A 84 33.92 38.65 22.03
CA ASP A 84 32.98 39.74 22.31
C ASP A 84 31.52 39.36 22.01
N ASP A 85 31.16 38.11 22.32
CA ASP A 85 29.86 37.47 22.05
C ASP A 85 29.44 37.42 20.57
N VAL A 86 30.36 37.71 19.65
CA VAL A 86 30.19 37.50 18.20
C VAL A 86 30.54 36.06 17.85
N GLU A 87 29.74 35.41 17.01
CA GLU A 87 30.05 34.06 16.53
C GLU A 87 31.12 34.11 15.44
N VAL A 88 32.24 33.44 15.69
CA VAL A 88 33.36 33.34 14.75
C VAL A 88 33.44 31.91 14.23
N GLN A 89 33.63 31.77 12.92
CA GLN A 89 33.75 30.48 12.24
C GLN A 89 35.18 30.24 11.73
N SER A 90 35.59 28.98 11.66
CA SER A 90 36.80 28.58 10.95
C SER A 90 36.53 28.39 9.46
N ASP A 91 37.60 28.17 8.69
CA ASP A 91 37.49 27.56 7.37
C ASP A 91 36.86 26.15 7.46
N TRP A 92 36.31 25.70 6.33
CA TRP A 92 35.78 24.35 6.19
C TRP A 92 36.89 23.34 5.96
N ILE A 93 36.75 22.17 6.58
CA ILE A 93 37.47 20.96 6.19
C ILE A 93 36.49 19.96 5.58
N TYR A 94 37.00 19.09 4.71
CA TYR A 94 36.19 18.18 3.90
C TYR A 94 36.73 16.76 4.00
N ALA A 95 35.84 15.78 3.90
CA ALA A 95 36.20 14.40 3.64
C ALA A 95 35.15 13.76 2.72
N THR A 96 35.57 12.75 1.99
CA THR A 96 34.69 11.94 1.14
C THR A 96 34.92 10.47 1.38
N PHE A 97 33.89 9.67 1.14
CA PHE A 97 33.96 8.22 1.22
C PHE A 97 33.15 7.61 0.08
N GLN A 98 33.69 6.55 -0.52
CA GLN A 98 33.00 5.79 -1.55
C GLN A 98 33.41 4.34 -1.42
N ILE A 99 32.45 3.42 -1.57
CA ILE A 99 32.74 2.00 -1.63
C ILE A 99 33.61 1.74 -2.87
N PRO A 100 34.75 1.02 -2.72
CA PRO A 100 35.57 0.65 -3.87
C PRO A 100 34.72 -0.06 -4.93
N PRO A 101 34.85 0.30 -6.22
CA PRO A 101 34.05 -0.31 -7.27
C PRO A 101 34.30 -1.82 -7.30
N GLN A 102 33.22 -2.59 -7.24
CA GLN A 102 33.21 -4.05 -7.37
C GLN A 102 32.35 -4.41 -8.57
N GLY A 103 32.84 -5.34 -9.40
CA GLY A 103 32.14 -5.79 -10.60
C GLY A 103 31.86 -4.70 -11.64
N GLU A 104 31.33 -5.13 -12.78
CA GLU A 104 30.84 -4.22 -13.82
C GLU A 104 29.50 -3.62 -13.40
N LEU A 105 29.23 -2.35 -13.71
CA LEU A 105 27.97 -1.69 -13.32
C LEU A 105 26.73 -2.46 -13.81
N GLU A 106 26.78 -3.03 -15.01
CA GLU A 106 25.69 -3.80 -15.61
C GLU A 106 25.50 -5.20 -14.99
N SER A 107 26.37 -5.60 -14.05
CA SER A 107 26.19 -6.83 -13.27
C SER A 107 25.34 -6.63 -12.01
N GLU A 108 25.00 -5.38 -11.66
CA GLU A 108 24.09 -5.08 -10.55
C GLU A 108 22.71 -5.70 -10.79
N VAL A 109 22.07 -6.16 -9.72
CA VAL A 109 20.73 -6.73 -9.80
C VAL A 109 19.70 -5.68 -10.28
N GLN A 110 18.75 -6.13 -11.08
CA GLN A 110 17.68 -5.29 -11.64
C GLN A 110 16.35 -5.55 -10.95
N ASN A 111 15.40 -4.62 -11.10
CA ASN A 111 14.02 -4.75 -10.63
C ASN A 111 13.91 -5.16 -9.14
N PHE A 112 14.86 -4.69 -8.32
CA PHE A 112 14.82 -4.89 -6.89
C PHE A 112 13.62 -4.14 -6.30
N HIS A 113 12.74 -4.88 -5.64
CA HIS A 113 11.59 -4.30 -4.96
C HIS A 113 11.21 -5.15 -3.75
N CYS A 114 10.56 -4.51 -2.77
CA CYS A 114 10.11 -5.18 -1.57
C CYS A 114 8.69 -4.78 -1.19
N ILE A 115 7.94 -5.72 -0.60
CA ILE A 115 6.60 -5.52 -0.06
C ILE A 115 6.57 -6.05 1.37
N TYR A 116 6.11 -5.23 2.32
CA TYR A 116 5.95 -5.58 3.72
C TYR A 116 4.52 -6.09 3.95
N HIS A 117 4.35 -7.41 3.94
CA HIS A 117 3.05 -8.05 4.00
C HIS A 117 2.53 -8.07 5.43
N ASP A 118 1.30 -7.60 5.61
CA ASP A 118 0.51 -7.73 6.86
C ASP A 118 1.19 -7.20 8.14
N TRP A 119 2.18 -6.32 7.97
CA TRP A 119 3.08 -5.86 9.04
C TRP A 119 3.77 -7.02 9.78
N GLU A 120 4.09 -8.09 9.05
CA GLU A 120 4.64 -9.31 9.62
C GLU A 120 5.96 -9.73 8.97
N TYR A 121 6.03 -9.71 7.64
CA TYR A 121 7.23 -10.11 6.91
C TYR A 121 7.47 -9.25 5.68
N LEU A 122 8.74 -8.99 5.40
CA LEU A 122 9.19 -8.28 4.20
C LEU A 122 9.58 -9.31 3.15
N LYS A 123 8.99 -9.21 1.96
CA LYS A 123 9.38 -9.99 0.80
C LYS A 123 10.08 -9.08 -0.20
N CYS A 124 11.35 -9.35 -0.47
CA CYS A 124 12.14 -8.66 -1.49
C CYS A 124 12.41 -9.60 -2.66
N THR A 125 12.36 -9.10 -3.88
CA THR A 125 12.74 -9.86 -5.08
C THR A 125 13.56 -9.00 -6.04
N TRP A 126 14.37 -9.65 -6.87
CA TRP A 126 15.23 -9.01 -7.85
C TRP A 126 15.44 -9.91 -9.06
N GLN A 127 16.04 -9.36 -10.10
CA GLN A 127 16.44 -10.06 -11.33
C GLN A 127 17.95 -9.91 -11.55
N PRO A 128 18.59 -10.85 -12.27
CA PRO A 128 19.98 -10.73 -12.67
C PRO A 128 20.23 -9.46 -13.48
N GLY A 129 21.40 -8.84 -13.26
CA GLY A 129 21.91 -7.79 -14.14
C GLY A 129 22.23 -8.32 -15.54
N LEU A 130 22.33 -7.40 -16.50
CA LEU A 130 22.59 -7.71 -17.93
C LEU A 130 23.89 -8.50 -18.13
N LEU A 131 24.94 -8.18 -17.37
CA LEU A 131 26.24 -8.85 -17.44
C LEU A 131 26.44 -9.89 -16.33
N THR A 132 25.36 -10.48 -15.84
CA THR A 132 25.44 -11.55 -14.82
C THR A 132 26.03 -12.84 -15.41
N PRO A 133 27.15 -13.36 -14.88
CA PRO A 133 27.70 -14.63 -15.32
C PRO A 133 26.80 -15.82 -14.96
N ARG A 134 26.94 -16.93 -15.70
CA ARG A 134 26.28 -18.20 -15.33
C ARG A 134 26.84 -18.71 -14.00
N GLY A 135 25.98 -19.34 -13.20
CA GLY A 135 26.37 -19.88 -11.88
C GLY A 135 26.58 -18.81 -10.82
N VAL A 136 25.90 -17.67 -10.94
CA VAL A 136 25.91 -16.61 -9.93
C VAL A 136 25.24 -17.08 -8.63
N HIS A 137 25.81 -16.67 -7.51
CA HIS A 137 25.22 -16.79 -6.20
C HIS A 137 25.01 -15.39 -5.61
N TYR A 138 23.75 -15.07 -5.31
CA TYR A 138 23.38 -13.81 -4.66
C TYR A 138 23.22 -13.98 -3.15
N GLY A 139 23.63 -12.95 -2.41
CA GLY A 139 23.38 -12.81 -0.98
C GLY A 139 22.67 -11.49 -0.69
N LEU A 140 21.59 -11.56 0.09
CA LEU A 140 20.96 -10.37 0.65
C LEU A 140 21.40 -10.21 2.10
N TYR A 141 21.86 -9.01 2.43
CA TYR A 141 22.24 -8.58 3.78
C TYR A 141 21.38 -7.39 4.18
N TYR A 142 21.05 -7.29 5.46
CA TYR A 142 20.26 -6.19 5.97
C TYR A 142 20.76 -5.72 7.34
N TRP A 143 20.51 -4.45 7.64
CA TRP A 143 20.78 -3.87 8.94
C TRP A 143 19.77 -2.78 9.28
N TYR A 144 19.33 -2.74 10.52
CA TYR A 144 18.58 -1.64 11.09
C TYR A 144 19.13 -1.32 12.48
N LYS A 145 18.86 -0.09 12.94
CA LYS A 145 19.33 0.35 14.26
C LYS A 145 18.70 -0.50 15.37
N GLY A 146 19.56 -1.17 16.13
CA GLY A 146 19.20 -2.18 17.11
C GLY A 146 20.01 -3.46 16.93
N LEU A 147 20.47 -3.73 15.70
CA LEU A 147 21.39 -4.82 15.41
C LEU A 147 22.85 -4.40 15.63
N GLU A 148 23.66 -5.32 16.16
CA GLU A 148 25.10 -5.10 16.37
C GLU A 148 25.89 -5.07 15.06
N HIS A 149 25.52 -5.95 14.12
CA HIS A 149 26.15 -6.09 12.79
C HIS A 149 25.08 -6.40 11.74
N ALA A 150 25.43 -6.27 10.46
CA ALA A 150 24.55 -6.64 9.35
C ALA A 150 24.31 -8.16 9.32
N LEU A 151 23.05 -8.57 9.15
CA LEU A 151 22.63 -9.97 9.10
C LEU A 151 22.39 -10.40 7.65
N GLN A 152 22.65 -11.67 7.36
CA GLN A 152 22.33 -12.26 6.06
C GLN A 152 20.91 -12.84 6.09
N CYS A 153 20.21 -12.76 4.96
CA CYS A 153 18.94 -13.45 4.78
C CYS A 153 19.10 -14.96 4.89
N GLU A 154 18.18 -15.61 5.60
CA GLU A 154 18.14 -17.07 5.76
C GLU A 154 17.09 -17.74 4.86
N HIS A 155 16.03 -17.02 4.48
CA HIS A 155 14.90 -17.56 3.71
C HIS A 155 14.88 -17.01 2.28
N TYR A 156 15.70 -17.60 1.41
CA TYR A 156 15.77 -17.21 0.00
C TYR A 156 14.60 -17.77 -0.82
N ILE A 157 14.16 -16.97 -1.78
CA ILE A 157 13.28 -17.38 -2.87
C ILE A 157 14.18 -17.73 -4.04
N GLN A 158 14.13 -18.98 -4.49
CA GLN A 158 15.00 -19.48 -5.55
C GLN A 158 14.25 -19.74 -6.85
N GLN A 159 14.90 -19.45 -7.97
CA GLN A 159 14.47 -19.86 -9.30
C GLN A 159 15.63 -20.59 -9.96
N GLN A 160 15.41 -21.85 -10.38
CA GLN A 160 16.44 -22.69 -10.99
C GLN A 160 17.74 -22.78 -10.17
N GLY A 161 17.63 -22.78 -8.83
CA GLY A 161 18.77 -22.84 -7.91
C GLY A 161 19.52 -21.51 -7.68
N ILE A 162 19.05 -20.41 -8.26
CA ILE A 162 19.61 -19.06 -8.05
C ILE A 162 18.73 -18.29 -7.08
N ASN A 163 19.35 -17.63 -6.10
CA ASN A 163 18.66 -16.74 -5.17
C ASN A 163 18.14 -15.48 -5.89
N MET A 164 16.82 -15.34 -5.97
CA MET A 164 16.12 -14.29 -6.72
C MET A 164 15.22 -13.44 -5.82
N GLY A 165 15.20 -13.74 -4.53
CA GLY A 165 14.44 -13.03 -3.54
C GLY A 165 14.78 -13.50 -2.14
N CYS A 166 14.23 -12.80 -1.16
CA CYS A 166 14.41 -13.07 0.26
C CYS A 166 13.13 -12.72 1.01
N VAL A 167 12.82 -13.52 2.04
CA VAL A 167 11.77 -13.24 3.01
C VAL A 167 12.41 -12.96 4.37
N LEU A 168 12.23 -11.74 4.88
CA LEU A 168 12.68 -11.34 6.21
C LEU A 168 11.48 -11.29 7.16
N GLN A 169 11.64 -11.90 8.33
CA GLN A 169 10.60 -11.94 9.37
C GLN A 169 11.06 -11.18 10.61
N ASN A 170 10.17 -11.00 11.59
CA ASN A 170 10.49 -10.41 12.90
C ASN A 170 11.08 -8.99 12.82
N LEU A 171 10.59 -8.18 11.89
CA LEU A 171 11.07 -6.81 11.65
C LEU A 171 10.32 -5.73 12.44
N SER A 172 9.57 -6.10 13.49
CA SER A 172 8.78 -5.13 14.29
C SER A 172 9.62 -4.00 14.88
N GLN A 173 10.87 -4.30 15.27
CA GLN A 173 11.79 -3.27 15.76
C GLN A 173 12.25 -2.30 14.66
N ALA A 174 12.19 -2.70 13.39
CA ALA A 174 12.64 -1.91 12.25
C ALA A 174 11.51 -1.10 11.58
N GLU A 175 10.26 -1.23 12.03
CA GLU A 175 9.05 -0.74 11.33
C GLU A 175 9.08 0.75 10.98
N TYR A 176 9.55 1.57 11.91
CA TYR A 176 9.71 3.03 11.76
C TYR A 176 11.19 3.46 11.75
N GLN A 177 12.08 2.54 11.38
CA GLN A 177 13.51 2.82 11.24
C GLN A 177 13.93 2.64 9.78
N ASP A 178 15.06 3.24 9.43
CA ASP A 178 15.69 3.00 8.14
C ASP A 178 16.28 1.58 8.13
N LEU A 179 15.79 0.73 7.22
CA LEU A 179 16.29 -0.62 6.96
C LEU A 179 17.26 -0.57 5.78
N ASN A 180 18.54 -0.76 6.04
CA ASN A 180 19.57 -0.76 5.00
C ASN A 180 19.72 -2.17 4.46
N ILE A 181 19.76 -2.31 3.14
CA ILE A 181 19.86 -3.57 2.42
C ILE A 181 21.04 -3.50 1.45
N CYS A 182 21.78 -4.60 1.38
CA CYS A 182 22.76 -4.87 0.34
C CYS A 182 22.42 -6.18 -0.36
N VAL A 183 22.37 -6.18 -1.68
CA VAL A 183 22.36 -7.40 -2.49
C VAL A 183 23.66 -7.47 -3.23
N ASN A 184 24.51 -8.44 -2.88
CA ASN A 184 25.75 -8.71 -3.58
C ASN A 184 25.66 -10.05 -4.32
N GLY A 185 26.62 -10.28 -5.21
CA GLY A 185 26.71 -11.52 -5.95
C GLY A 185 28.15 -11.87 -6.27
N SER A 186 28.40 -13.17 -6.44
CA SER A 186 29.66 -13.66 -6.95
C SER A 186 29.42 -14.83 -7.91
N ALA A 187 30.31 -14.98 -8.88
CA ALA A 187 30.39 -16.14 -9.76
C ALA A 187 31.86 -16.56 -9.86
N ALA A 188 32.19 -17.72 -9.30
CA ALA A 188 33.57 -18.15 -9.08
C ALA A 188 34.40 -17.07 -8.34
N ALA A 189 35.45 -16.53 -8.96
CA ALA A 189 36.28 -15.46 -8.38
C ALA A 189 35.82 -14.04 -8.73
N THR A 190 34.78 -13.89 -9.56
CA THR A 190 34.30 -12.59 -10.04
C THR A 190 33.20 -12.07 -9.12
N LEU A 191 33.41 -10.89 -8.55
CA LEU A 191 32.40 -10.15 -7.79
C LEU A 191 31.50 -9.35 -8.73
N LEU A 192 30.22 -9.32 -8.43
CA LEU A 192 29.25 -8.48 -9.12
C LEU A 192 29.13 -7.13 -8.40
N ARG A 193 28.56 -6.15 -9.09
CA ARG A 193 28.22 -4.86 -8.52
C ARG A 193 27.15 -5.01 -7.43
N PRO A 194 27.44 -4.64 -6.17
CA PRO A 194 26.45 -4.70 -5.12
C PRO A 194 25.43 -3.57 -5.25
N LEU A 195 24.15 -3.91 -5.08
CA LEU A 195 23.08 -2.94 -4.87
C LEU A 195 23.04 -2.56 -3.39
N TYR A 196 23.06 -1.26 -3.09
CA TYR A 196 22.75 -0.72 -1.75
C TYR A 196 21.46 0.09 -1.80
N THR A 197 20.59 -0.10 -0.82
CA THR A 197 19.35 0.68 -0.72
C THR A 197 18.88 0.81 0.72
N THR A 198 18.13 1.86 1.02
CA THR A 198 17.51 2.09 2.32
C THR A 198 16.00 2.07 2.15
N LEU A 199 15.32 1.22 2.92
CA LEU A 199 13.87 1.04 2.91
C LEU A 199 13.25 1.54 4.21
N ARG A 200 11.97 1.93 4.12
CA ARG A 200 11.11 2.23 5.27
C ARG A 200 9.91 1.31 5.24
N LEU A 201 9.82 0.39 6.19
CA LEU A 201 8.86 -0.71 6.15
C LEU A 201 7.40 -0.25 6.12
N HIS A 202 7.04 0.74 6.95
CA HIS A 202 5.69 1.29 6.98
C HIS A 202 5.21 1.79 5.61
N ASN A 203 6.11 2.39 4.81
CA ASN A 203 5.79 2.86 3.46
C ASN A 203 5.71 1.75 2.40
N LEU A 204 6.08 0.53 2.76
CA LEU A 204 6.03 -0.66 1.89
C LEU A 204 4.92 -1.63 2.30
N ALA A 205 4.06 -1.24 3.23
CA ALA A 205 3.03 -2.09 3.78
C ALA A 205 1.95 -2.44 2.75
N LYS A 206 1.68 -3.74 2.60
CA LYS A 206 0.52 -4.28 1.88
C LYS A 206 -0.29 -5.16 2.84
N PRO A 207 -1.45 -4.71 3.33
CA PRO A 207 -2.33 -5.58 4.09
C PRO A 207 -2.98 -6.63 3.18
N SER A 208 -3.51 -7.68 3.80
CA SER A 208 -4.37 -8.67 3.19
C SER A 208 -5.75 -8.08 2.88
N ALA A 209 -6.53 -8.81 2.08
CA ALA A 209 -7.88 -8.39 1.74
C ALA A 209 -8.77 -8.38 3.00
N PRO A 210 -9.68 -7.40 3.18
CA PRO A 210 -10.61 -7.39 4.30
C PRO A 210 -11.43 -8.67 4.37
N GLU A 211 -11.77 -9.14 5.56
CA GLU A 211 -12.44 -10.43 5.73
C GLU A 211 -13.95 -10.26 5.95
N GLN A 212 -14.72 -11.34 5.75
CA GLN A 212 -16.12 -11.43 6.15
C GLN A 212 -17.00 -10.26 5.65
N LEU A 213 -16.96 -9.98 4.34
CA LEU A 213 -17.86 -9.00 3.74
C LEU A 213 -19.31 -9.52 3.83
N VAL A 214 -20.16 -8.79 4.54
CA VAL A 214 -21.58 -9.12 4.75
C VAL A 214 -22.44 -8.03 4.14
N LEU A 215 -23.41 -8.45 3.34
CA LEU A 215 -24.38 -7.59 2.68
C LEU A 215 -25.80 -7.87 3.20
N SER A 216 -26.53 -6.83 3.53
CA SER A 216 -27.94 -6.93 3.93
C SER A 216 -28.73 -5.69 3.50
N VAL A 217 -30.06 -5.77 3.51
CA VAL A 217 -30.92 -4.65 3.11
C VAL A 217 -31.78 -4.19 4.27
N SER A 218 -31.78 -2.89 4.53
CA SER A 218 -32.59 -2.27 5.58
C SER A 218 -34.07 -2.24 5.19
N ALA A 219 -34.96 -2.00 6.17
CA ALA A 219 -36.38 -1.77 5.91
C ALA A 219 -36.63 -0.58 4.96
N ALA A 220 -35.70 0.40 4.94
CA ALA A 220 -35.72 1.56 4.05
C ALA A 220 -35.17 1.26 2.64
N GLN A 221 -34.91 -0.01 2.30
CA GLN A 221 -34.33 -0.46 1.02
C GLN A 221 -32.89 0.02 0.77
N GLU A 222 -32.14 0.35 1.81
CA GLU A 222 -30.72 0.72 1.73
C GLU A 222 -29.83 -0.51 1.86
N LEU A 223 -28.68 -0.51 1.19
CA LEU A 223 -27.70 -1.59 1.27
C LEU A 223 -26.78 -1.35 2.46
N LEU A 224 -26.84 -2.24 3.45
CA LEU A 224 -25.94 -2.27 4.59
C LEU A 224 -24.76 -3.17 4.27
N VAL A 225 -23.56 -2.60 4.33
CA VAL A 225 -22.30 -3.26 4.04
C VAL A 225 -21.46 -3.26 5.31
N ALA A 226 -20.95 -4.42 5.71
CA ALA A 226 -20.01 -4.55 6.81
C ALA A 226 -18.91 -5.54 6.47
N TRP A 227 -17.70 -5.34 6.99
CA TRP A 227 -16.58 -6.26 6.87
C TRP A 227 -15.77 -6.27 8.17
N SER A 228 -14.82 -7.20 8.24
CA SER A 228 -13.80 -7.25 9.28
C SER A 228 -12.45 -6.82 8.71
N PRO A 229 -11.56 -6.22 9.52
CA PRO A 229 -10.17 -5.99 9.14
C PRO A 229 -9.50 -7.31 8.69
N PRO A 230 -8.47 -7.23 7.83
CA PRO A 230 -7.72 -8.41 7.42
C PRO A 230 -7.03 -9.09 8.60
N GLY A 231 -6.85 -10.41 8.54
CA GLY A 231 -5.92 -11.12 9.41
C GLY A 231 -4.50 -10.58 9.26
N GLY A 232 -3.77 -10.48 10.37
CA GLY A 232 -2.40 -9.95 10.40
C GLY A 232 -2.11 -9.12 11.64
N ARG A 233 -1.01 -8.36 11.60
CA ARG A 233 -0.59 -7.49 12.71
C ARG A 233 -0.85 -6.01 12.46
N VAL A 234 -1.50 -5.67 11.35
CA VAL A 234 -1.81 -4.29 11.00
C VAL A 234 -2.81 -3.72 12.00
N PRO A 235 -2.47 -2.64 12.73
CA PRO A 235 -3.40 -2.04 13.68
C PRO A 235 -4.64 -1.50 12.98
N ALA A 236 -5.84 -1.72 13.55
CA ALA A 236 -7.09 -1.29 12.93
C ALA A 236 -7.15 0.22 12.64
N HIS A 237 -6.58 1.04 13.53
CA HIS A 237 -6.51 2.50 13.36
C HIS A 237 -5.55 2.95 12.25
N CYS A 238 -4.71 2.05 11.73
CA CYS A 238 -3.82 2.29 10.59
C CYS A 238 -4.45 1.89 9.25
N LEU A 239 -5.66 1.36 9.24
CA LEU A 239 -6.31 0.91 8.00
C LEU A 239 -7.31 1.94 7.49
N GLU A 240 -7.37 2.08 6.17
CA GLU A 240 -8.49 2.67 5.46
C GLU A 240 -8.94 1.74 4.32
N TYR A 241 -10.21 1.84 3.97
CA TYR A 241 -10.89 0.93 3.07
C TYR A 241 -11.53 1.69 1.93
N GLU A 242 -11.34 1.19 0.72
CA GLU A 242 -12.05 1.65 -0.47
C GLU A 242 -13.19 0.68 -0.77
N VAL A 243 -14.38 1.24 -0.98
CA VAL A 243 -15.60 0.49 -1.26
C VAL A 243 -16.08 0.84 -2.66
N GLN A 244 -16.40 -0.20 -3.42
CA GLN A 244 -17.02 -0.05 -4.75
C GLN A 244 -18.25 -0.92 -4.87
N VAL A 245 -19.21 -0.45 -5.65
CA VAL A 245 -20.46 -1.16 -5.92
C VAL A 245 -20.64 -1.33 -7.42
N ALA A 246 -21.15 -2.48 -7.83
CA ALA A 246 -21.59 -2.75 -9.19
C ALA A 246 -23.07 -3.17 -9.12
N GLU A 247 -23.92 -2.42 -9.82
CA GLU A 247 -25.32 -2.77 -9.99
C GLU A 247 -25.51 -3.50 -11.32
N ASP A 248 -26.32 -4.55 -11.32
CA ASP A 248 -26.65 -5.27 -12.54
C ASP A 248 -27.42 -4.33 -13.50
N ALA A 249 -26.77 -4.03 -14.63
CA ALA A 249 -27.26 -3.14 -15.68
C ALA A 249 -27.77 -3.93 -16.92
N GLY A 250 -28.10 -5.22 -16.77
CA GLY A 250 -28.57 -6.07 -17.87
C GLY A 250 -27.42 -6.71 -18.65
N GLU A 251 -27.50 -6.76 -19.99
CA GLU A 251 -26.54 -7.50 -20.84
C GLU A 251 -25.10 -6.92 -20.89
N ALA A 252 -24.85 -5.77 -20.28
CA ALA A 252 -23.52 -5.18 -20.17
C ALA A 252 -22.86 -5.55 -18.82
N ALA A 253 -21.57 -5.87 -18.85
CA ALA A 253 -20.79 -6.09 -17.63
C ALA A 253 -20.92 -4.86 -16.70
N ALA A 254 -21.44 -5.08 -15.49
CA ALA A 254 -21.66 -4.01 -14.52
C ALA A 254 -20.34 -3.28 -14.21
N ALA A 255 -20.32 -1.96 -14.46
CA ALA A 255 -19.16 -1.13 -14.13
C ALA A 255 -19.10 -0.88 -12.62
N TRP A 256 -17.92 -1.07 -12.02
CA TRP A 256 -17.70 -0.76 -10.61
C TRP A 256 -17.67 0.75 -10.39
N ALA A 257 -18.59 1.26 -9.58
CA ALA A 257 -18.66 2.63 -9.15
C ALA A 257 -17.98 2.82 -7.78
N PHE A 258 -17.16 3.87 -7.67
CA PHE A 258 -16.59 4.30 -6.40
C PHE A 258 -17.67 4.81 -5.45
N VAL A 259 -17.61 4.38 -4.19
CA VAL A 259 -18.56 4.80 -3.15
C VAL A 259 -17.85 5.71 -2.15
N SER A 260 -16.84 5.18 -1.46
CA SER A 260 -16.13 5.92 -0.42
C SER A 260 -14.73 5.34 -0.16
N THR A 261 -13.90 6.16 0.48
CA THR A 261 -12.71 5.74 1.22
C THR A 261 -12.89 6.15 2.68
N GLN A 262 -12.81 5.20 3.61
CA GLN A 262 -13.14 5.42 5.02
C GLN A 262 -12.37 4.49 5.97
N THR A 263 -12.39 4.77 7.27
CA THR A 263 -11.71 3.93 8.28
C THR A 263 -12.65 2.95 8.97
N GLU A 264 -13.95 3.26 8.96
CA GLU A 264 -15.02 2.46 9.50
C GLU A 264 -15.23 1.20 8.67
N THR A 265 -15.51 0.08 9.35
CA THR A 265 -15.69 -1.22 8.70
C THR A 265 -17.13 -1.51 8.29
N ALA A 266 -17.98 -0.48 8.29
CA ALA A 266 -19.36 -0.58 7.85
C ALA A 266 -19.83 0.74 7.21
N LEU A 267 -20.75 0.65 6.26
CA LEU A 267 -21.47 1.79 5.70
C LEU A 267 -22.84 1.40 5.15
N THR A 268 -23.65 2.42 4.93
CA THR A 268 -24.94 2.30 4.26
C THR A 268 -24.87 2.98 2.89
N ILE A 269 -25.27 2.26 1.85
CA ILE A 269 -25.28 2.73 0.46
C ILE A 269 -26.74 2.90 0.01
N SER A 270 -27.08 4.11 -0.45
CA SER A 270 -28.40 4.39 -1.03
C SER A 270 -28.54 3.73 -2.41
N ARG A 271 -29.61 2.95 -2.60
CA ARG A 271 -29.87 2.20 -3.84
C ARG A 271 -30.72 3.02 -4.80
N ALA A 272 -30.09 3.86 -5.61
CA ALA A 272 -30.77 4.75 -6.56
C ALA A 272 -31.68 4.00 -7.55
N ASN A 273 -31.21 2.87 -8.11
CA ASN A 273 -31.96 2.12 -9.13
C ASN A 273 -32.78 0.95 -8.59
N ARG A 274 -32.76 0.70 -7.27
CA ARG A 274 -33.36 -0.50 -6.64
C ARG A 274 -33.00 -1.80 -7.39
N SER A 275 -31.78 -1.85 -7.93
CA SER A 275 -31.25 -2.94 -8.76
C SER A 275 -31.43 -4.30 -8.10
N HIS A 276 -31.75 -5.33 -8.87
CA HIS A 276 -32.07 -6.66 -8.32
C HIS A 276 -30.84 -7.38 -7.78
N VAL A 277 -29.68 -7.15 -8.40
CA VAL A 277 -28.38 -7.65 -7.97
C VAL A 277 -27.47 -6.47 -7.76
N SER A 278 -26.87 -6.41 -6.57
CA SER A 278 -25.83 -5.43 -6.23
C SER A 278 -24.64 -6.20 -5.69
N CYS A 279 -23.51 -6.09 -6.39
CA CYS A 279 -22.23 -6.60 -5.94
C CYS A 279 -21.45 -5.49 -5.27
N VAL A 280 -20.77 -5.81 -4.17
CA VAL A 280 -19.91 -4.89 -3.46
C VAL A 280 -18.53 -5.52 -3.38
N ARG A 281 -17.50 -4.70 -3.55
CA ARG A 281 -16.13 -5.09 -3.27
C ARG A 281 -15.45 -4.07 -2.37
N VAL A 282 -14.61 -4.56 -1.48
CA VAL A 282 -13.84 -3.76 -0.53
C VAL A 282 -12.38 -4.18 -0.56
N ARG A 283 -11.47 -3.21 -0.46
CA ARG A 283 -10.03 -3.44 -0.27
C ARG A 283 -9.49 -2.48 0.77
N GLY A 284 -8.38 -2.83 1.41
CA GLY A 284 -7.75 -2.04 2.46
C GLY A 284 -6.35 -1.56 2.08
N ARG A 285 -5.89 -0.49 2.71
CA ARG A 285 -4.48 -0.07 2.71
C ARG A 285 -4.12 0.61 4.03
N THR A 286 -2.82 0.77 4.27
CA THR A 286 -2.33 1.62 5.37
C THR A 286 -2.71 3.07 5.09
N ASN A 287 -3.29 3.76 6.08
CA ASN A 287 -3.68 5.16 5.98
C ASN A 287 -2.49 6.10 6.23
N ILE A 288 -2.71 7.38 5.91
CA ILE A 288 -1.69 8.44 5.96
C ILE A 288 -1.15 8.75 7.37
N PHE A 289 -1.84 8.32 8.42
CA PHE A 289 -1.40 8.57 9.80
C PHE A 289 -0.32 7.58 10.25
N CYS A 290 -0.26 6.41 9.61
CA CYS A 290 0.74 5.38 9.91
C CYS A 290 1.81 5.24 8.81
N ALA A 291 1.53 5.64 7.57
CA ALA A 291 2.51 5.62 6.49
C ALA A 291 2.26 6.71 5.44
N ASP A 292 3.33 7.28 4.88
CA ASP A 292 3.24 8.25 3.78
C ASP A 292 2.76 7.59 2.47
N GLN A 293 3.07 6.30 2.33
CA GLN A 293 2.75 5.48 1.16
C GLN A 293 2.29 4.10 1.59
N GLY A 294 1.60 3.39 0.71
CA GLY A 294 1.17 2.03 0.98
C GLY A 294 0.56 1.38 -0.25
N PHE A 295 0.47 0.05 -0.20
CA PHE A 295 -0.14 -0.74 -1.26
C PHE A 295 -1.58 -1.08 -0.89
N TRP A 296 -2.45 -1.02 -1.90
CA TRP A 296 -3.79 -1.58 -1.80
C TRP A 296 -3.72 -3.10 -1.72
N SER A 297 -4.55 -3.67 -0.85
CA SER A 297 -4.78 -5.10 -0.79
C SER A 297 -5.59 -5.60 -2.00
N GLU A 298 -5.71 -6.92 -2.10
CA GLU A 298 -6.64 -7.52 -3.03
C GLU A 298 -8.10 -7.23 -2.63
N TRP A 299 -9.01 -7.36 -3.58
CA TRP A 299 -10.43 -7.13 -3.35
C TRP A 299 -11.08 -8.33 -2.67
N THR A 300 -11.89 -8.06 -1.65
CA THR A 300 -12.92 -8.96 -1.15
C THR A 300 -14.25 -8.55 -1.76
N GLN A 301 -14.97 -9.50 -2.35
CA GLN A 301 -16.19 -9.23 -3.09
C GLN A 301 -17.30 -10.17 -2.65
N ASP A 302 -18.52 -9.64 -2.57
CA ASP A 302 -19.73 -10.42 -2.41
C ASP A 302 -20.89 -9.77 -3.19
N CYS A 303 -21.91 -10.54 -3.51
CA CYS A 303 -23.08 -10.09 -4.25
C CYS A 303 -24.35 -10.46 -3.51
N PHE A 304 -25.27 -9.50 -3.45
CA PHE A 304 -26.59 -9.72 -2.88
C PHE A 304 -27.65 -9.63 -3.98
N SER A 305 -28.61 -10.56 -3.94
CA SER A 305 -29.76 -10.59 -4.83
C SER A 305 -31.06 -10.44 -4.04
N VAL A 306 -31.89 -9.45 -4.38
CA VAL A 306 -33.27 -9.37 -3.83
C VAL A 306 -34.15 -10.34 -4.60
N PRO A 307 -34.78 -11.34 -3.94
CA PRO A 307 -35.72 -12.23 -4.61
C PRO A 307 -36.87 -11.43 -5.21
N ARG A 308 -37.20 -11.74 -6.47
CA ARG A 308 -38.31 -11.12 -7.21
C ARG A 308 -39.59 -11.34 -6.40
N LYS A 309 -40.20 -10.27 -5.90
CA LYS A 309 -41.61 -10.33 -5.51
C LYS A 309 -42.35 -10.57 -6.83
N GLU A 310 -42.74 -11.82 -7.10
CA GLU A 310 -43.75 -12.05 -8.12
C GLU A 310 -44.94 -11.20 -7.73
N ASP A 311 -45.38 -10.30 -8.61
CA ASP A 311 -46.60 -9.55 -8.44
C ASP A 311 -47.77 -10.53 -8.47
N LYS A 312 -48.03 -11.19 -7.33
CA LYS A 312 -49.19 -12.04 -7.12
C LYS A 312 -50.49 -11.27 -7.32
N GLN A 313 -50.44 -9.94 -7.30
CA GLN A 313 -51.57 -9.08 -7.71
C GLN A 313 -51.98 -9.31 -9.17
N LEU A 314 -51.03 -9.51 -10.10
CA LEU A 314 -51.35 -9.77 -11.50
C LEU A 314 -52.04 -11.13 -11.67
N PHE A 315 -51.57 -12.14 -10.95
CA PHE A 315 -52.18 -13.48 -10.93
C PHE A 315 -53.59 -13.52 -10.31
N ILE A 316 -53.97 -12.53 -9.49
CA ILE A 316 -55.31 -12.42 -8.91
C ILE A 316 -56.21 -11.53 -9.80
N LEU A 317 -55.71 -10.41 -10.32
CA LEU A 317 -56.49 -9.49 -11.14
C LEU A 317 -56.93 -10.12 -12.47
N ILE A 318 -56.06 -10.87 -13.14
CA ILE A 318 -56.36 -11.47 -14.45
C ILE A 318 -57.58 -12.41 -14.39
N PRO A 319 -57.66 -13.40 -13.47
CA PRO A 319 -58.84 -14.25 -13.35
C PRO A 319 -60.11 -13.50 -12.90
N VAL A 320 -59.99 -12.45 -12.07
CA VAL A 320 -61.15 -11.64 -11.64
C VAL A 320 -61.71 -10.79 -12.79
N ILE A 321 -60.85 -10.23 -13.63
CA ILE A 321 -61.28 -9.47 -14.82
C ILE A 321 -61.91 -10.42 -15.84
N LEU A 322 -61.34 -11.62 -16.04
CA LEU A 322 -61.89 -12.65 -16.91
C LEU A 322 -63.26 -13.15 -16.42
N SER A 323 -63.44 -13.37 -15.11
CA SER A 323 -64.73 -13.82 -14.57
C SER A 323 -65.83 -12.75 -14.67
N LEU A 324 -65.49 -11.48 -14.43
CA LEU A 324 -66.42 -10.36 -14.58
C LEU A 324 -66.83 -10.14 -16.05
N SER A 325 -65.87 -10.23 -16.97
CA SER A 325 -66.15 -10.10 -18.41
C SER A 325 -67.02 -11.23 -18.94
N ILE A 326 -66.74 -12.49 -18.56
CA ILE A 326 -67.60 -13.63 -18.90
C ILE A 326 -69.02 -13.44 -18.34
N SER A 327 -69.15 -12.99 -17.10
CA SER A 327 -70.45 -12.75 -16.47
C SER A 327 -71.26 -11.68 -17.21
N LEU A 328 -70.63 -10.57 -17.60
CA LEU A 328 -71.26 -9.50 -18.38
C LEU A 328 -71.72 -10.00 -19.76
N ILE A 329 -70.90 -10.82 -20.44
CA ILE A 329 -71.27 -11.42 -21.73
C ILE A 329 -72.50 -12.31 -21.58
N ILE A 330 -72.57 -13.14 -20.53
CA ILE A 330 -73.73 -13.98 -20.23
C ILE A 330 -74.99 -13.13 -19.98
N PHE A 331 -74.90 -12.06 -19.18
CA PHE A 331 -76.02 -11.15 -18.96
C PHE A 331 -76.51 -10.48 -20.24
N MET A 332 -75.59 -10.06 -21.12
CA MET A 332 -75.95 -9.46 -22.41
C MET A 332 -76.61 -10.49 -23.34
N LEU A 333 -76.14 -11.73 -23.39
CA LEU A 333 -76.74 -12.81 -24.17
C LEU A 333 -78.15 -13.16 -23.66
N ILE A 334 -78.35 -13.26 -22.35
CA ILE A 334 -79.67 -13.47 -21.73
C ILE A 334 -80.61 -12.29 -22.03
N GLY A 335 -80.09 -11.05 -21.97
CA GLY A 335 -80.83 -9.84 -22.34
C GLY A 335 -81.25 -9.82 -23.82
N GLN A 336 -80.43 -10.33 -24.73
CA GLN A 336 -80.76 -10.46 -26.15
C GLN A 336 -81.72 -11.61 -26.44
N CYS A 337 -81.62 -12.74 -25.72
CA CYS A 337 -82.59 -13.83 -25.79
C CYS A 337 -83.98 -13.39 -25.30
N LYS A 338 -84.05 -12.49 -24.30
CA LYS A 338 -85.34 -11.95 -23.82
C LYS A 338 -85.96 -10.92 -24.79
N LYS A 339 -85.15 -10.32 -25.69
CA LYS A 339 -85.61 -9.34 -26.69
C LYS A 339 -86.03 -9.96 -28.03
N ARG A 340 -85.66 -11.21 -28.32
CA ARG A 340 -86.15 -11.96 -29.49
C ARG A 340 -87.24 -12.96 -29.09
N SER A 341 -88.46 -12.46 -29.03
CA SER A 341 -89.66 -13.26 -29.22
C SER A 341 -90.51 -12.59 -30.30
N PRO A 342 -90.68 -13.17 -31.50
CA PRO A 342 -91.67 -12.70 -32.46
C PRO A 342 -92.89 -13.63 -32.51
N ALA A 343 -94.06 -13.00 -32.68
CA ALA A 343 -95.37 -13.59 -32.89
C ALA A 343 -95.57 -14.09 -34.34
N GLY A 344 -96.53 -15.02 -34.54
CA GLY A 344 -97.29 -15.17 -35.81
C GLY A 344 -97.48 -16.60 -36.37
N LYS A 345 -98.71 -17.13 -36.23
CA LYS A 345 -99.36 -18.34 -36.85
C LYS A 345 -99.64 -18.16 -38.38
N PRO A 346 -100.39 -19.05 -39.12
CA PRO A 346 -100.69 -20.52 -39.08
C PRO A 346 -100.58 -21.22 -40.49
N LEU A 347 -100.82 -22.55 -40.64
CA LEU A 347 -101.91 -23.18 -41.45
C LEU A 347 -101.78 -24.73 -41.63
N HIS A 348 -102.96 -25.37 -41.63
CA HIS A 348 -103.38 -26.67 -42.21
C HIS A 348 -103.09 -28.04 -41.54
N ALA A 349 -104.20 -28.67 -41.12
CA ALA A 349 -104.49 -30.12 -41.11
C ALA A 349 -104.72 -30.63 -42.56
N PRO A 350 -104.78 -31.95 -42.90
CA PRO A 350 -105.67 -32.93 -42.25
C PRO A 350 -105.18 -34.40 -42.12
N VAL A 351 -105.85 -35.12 -41.19
CA VAL A 351 -106.46 -36.47 -41.28
C VAL A 351 -105.64 -37.67 -41.79
N GLY A 352 -105.69 -38.77 -41.02
CA GLY A 352 -105.68 -40.12 -41.61
C GLY A 352 -105.28 -41.26 -40.67
N TYR A 353 -106.30 -41.87 -40.05
CA TYR A 353 -106.42 -43.21 -39.44
C TYR A 353 -105.55 -43.63 -38.25
#